data_AF-A0A0K8W9F1-F1
#
_entry.id   AF-A0A0K8W9F1-F1
#
_cell.length_a   1.000
_cell.length_b   1.000
_cell.length_c   1.000
_cell.angle_alpha   90.00
_cell.angle_beta   90.00
_cell.angle_gamma   90.00
#
_symmetry.space_group_name_H-M   'P 1'
#
loop_
_entity.id
_entity.type
_entity.pdbx_description
1 polymer ?
#
loop_
_entity_poly.entity_id
_entity_poly.type
_entity_poly.pdbx_seq_one_letter_code
_entity_poly.pdbx_strand_id
1 'polypeptide(L)'
;MSRRSKKCCWDANDWLPAEVIYWLNVPSFPPVWSRLSKKNSANVPRCIPASRCGVYDIEIPNELFSLWGYLHPCNQVFNPKPCGKQSWACNIVACCAAKLYPLAHWKPHLLDNIVINGDRYYYNSLRKFRGETSQFTLNDLCDTCCLDNLRFKVHTEMVSYGALYEQDNSPIKNLAKSLINFFSQHKVGLLHCRHLRALVIGRDNCNGCVGGDYFMFDCQSKDYPLFGKGDCRPYLLRCKTLQMLLYCIVMALEVRCKKVQFTLHKVGIRYEGPILEDQDEDELKKLQRIIARRKEKPVKVGIARIRNICKSIQCPKR
;
A
#
# COMPACT_ATOMS: atom_id res chain seq x y z
N MET A 1 24.30 -35.17 14.02
CA MET A 1 23.53 -34.24 13.17
C MET A 1 22.16 -34.03 13.79
N SER A 2 21.88 -32.84 14.33
CA SER A 2 20.54 -32.46 14.76
C SER A 2 20.29 -31.04 14.24
N ARG A 3 19.35 -30.93 13.28
CA ARG A 3 18.91 -29.67 12.70
C ARG A 3 18.10 -28.92 13.76
N ARG A 4 18.74 -27.98 14.46
CA ARG A 4 18.01 -26.96 15.25
C ARG A 4 17.20 -26.10 14.27
N SER A 5 15.90 -26.36 14.24
CA SER A 5 14.89 -25.44 13.73
C SER A 5 15.07 -24.08 14.44
N LYS A 6 15.42 -23.03 13.68
CA LYS A 6 15.47 -21.67 14.21
C LYS A 6 14.03 -21.25 14.55
N LYS A 7 13.74 -21.12 15.85
CA LYS A 7 12.51 -20.54 16.39
C LYS A 7 12.25 -19.17 15.75
N CYS A 8 11.14 -19.00 15.04
CA CYS A 8 10.55 -17.70 14.69
C CYS A 8 9.74 -17.14 15.89
N CYS A 9 10.36 -17.07 17.06
CA CYS A 9 9.75 -16.44 18.23
C CYS A 9 10.50 -15.13 18.46
N TRP A 10 9.81 -14.01 18.28
CA TRP A 10 10.25 -12.74 18.84
C TRP A 10 10.39 -12.95 20.34
N ASP A 11 11.60 -12.85 20.88
CA ASP A 11 11.76 -12.80 22.32
C ASP A 11 11.12 -11.48 22.77
N ALA A 12 10.30 -11.52 23.83
CA ALA A 12 9.58 -10.37 24.36
C ALA A 12 10.51 -9.21 24.82
N ASN A 13 11.83 -9.39 24.70
CA ASN A 13 12.89 -8.44 25.03
C ASN A 13 13.49 -7.74 23.80
N ASP A 14 13.09 -8.07 22.57
CA ASP A 14 13.48 -7.29 21.38
C ASP A 14 12.75 -5.95 21.41
N TRP A 15 13.41 -4.93 21.96
CA TRP A 15 12.87 -3.59 22.07
C TRP A 15 12.69 -2.97 20.68
N LEU A 16 11.44 -2.70 20.28
CA LEU A 16 11.10 -1.90 19.11
C LEU A 16 10.98 -0.43 19.53
N PRO A 17 11.85 0.48 19.07
CA PRO A 17 11.72 1.89 19.35
C PRO A 17 10.35 2.43 18.94
N ALA A 18 9.74 3.23 19.81
CA ALA A 18 8.46 3.89 19.52
C ALA A 18 8.54 4.77 18.26
N GLU A 19 7.41 4.94 17.58
CA GLU A 19 7.33 5.88 16.47
C GLU A 19 7.55 7.32 16.93
N VAL A 20 8.19 8.11 16.06
CA VAL A 20 8.53 9.49 16.36
C VAL A 20 8.08 10.40 15.23
N ILE A 21 7.51 11.54 15.61
CA ILE A 21 6.93 12.51 14.67
C ILE A 21 7.99 13.16 13.77
N TYR A 22 9.24 13.29 14.23
CA TYR A 22 10.28 14.01 13.49
C TYR A 22 10.71 13.29 12.20
N TRP A 23 10.36 12.01 12.00
CA TRP A 23 10.51 11.34 10.71
C TRP A 23 9.76 12.09 9.58
N LEU A 24 8.69 12.81 9.91
CA LEU A 24 7.91 13.63 8.98
C LEU A 24 8.44 15.07 8.82
N ASN A 25 9.36 15.50 9.68
CA ASN A 25 9.81 16.88 9.81
C ASN A 25 11.09 17.18 9.03
N VAL A 26 11.42 16.35 8.04
CA VAL A 26 12.56 16.59 7.15
C VAL A 26 12.01 16.95 5.76
N PRO A 27 11.62 18.23 5.51
CA PRO A 27 10.86 18.61 4.32
C PRO A 27 11.62 18.36 3.02
N SER A 28 12.95 18.32 3.10
CA SER A 28 13.86 18.09 1.97
C SER A 28 14.08 16.61 1.64
N PHE A 29 13.59 15.69 2.49
CA PHE A 29 13.81 14.26 2.33
C PHE A 29 12.47 13.53 2.28
N PRO A 30 11.91 13.32 1.07
CA PRO A 30 10.71 12.51 0.94
C PRO A 30 10.99 11.07 1.40
N PRO A 31 9.94 10.24 1.65
CA PRO A 31 10.15 8.84 1.98
C PRO A 31 11.11 8.18 0.97
N VAL A 32 11.93 7.23 1.42
CA VAL A 32 12.97 6.63 0.55
C VAL A 32 12.39 5.99 -0.73
N TRP A 33 11.14 5.53 -0.70
CA TRP A 33 10.40 4.98 -1.85
C TRP A 33 9.64 6.04 -2.67
N SER A 34 9.86 7.32 -2.41
CA SER A 34 9.28 8.41 -3.19
C SER A 34 9.69 8.32 -4.65
N ARG A 35 8.68 8.48 -5.51
CA ARG A 35 8.84 8.52 -6.96
C ARG A 35 9.26 9.90 -7.46
N LEU A 36 9.48 10.87 -6.55
CA LEU A 36 10.24 12.08 -6.82
C LEU A 36 11.74 11.80 -7.01
N SER A 37 12.28 10.77 -6.35
CA SER A 37 13.69 10.38 -6.49
C SER A 37 13.88 9.40 -7.65
N LYS A 38 14.84 9.71 -8.54
CA LYS A 38 15.24 8.82 -9.65
C LYS A 38 16.12 7.66 -9.19
N LYS A 39 16.61 7.67 -7.95
CA LYS A 39 17.55 6.69 -7.41
C LYS A 39 17.05 6.13 -6.08
N ASN A 40 17.48 4.93 -5.74
CA ASN A 40 17.24 4.32 -4.42
C ASN A 40 18.27 4.77 -3.37
N SER A 41 18.21 4.23 -2.15
CA SER A 41 19.12 4.64 -1.06
C SER A 41 20.59 4.29 -1.33
N ALA A 42 20.87 3.32 -2.20
CA ALA A 42 22.21 2.94 -2.63
C ALA A 42 22.71 3.75 -3.84
N ASN A 43 22.04 4.86 -4.18
CA ASN A 43 22.37 5.73 -5.32
C ASN A 43 22.29 5.00 -6.69
N VAL A 44 21.60 3.87 -6.75
CA VAL A 44 21.36 3.12 -7.99
C VAL A 44 20.14 3.71 -8.70
N PRO A 45 20.21 4.01 -10.01
CA PRO A 45 19.04 4.44 -10.78
C PRO A 45 17.90 3.44 -10.68
N ARG A 46 16.66 3.92 -10.56
CA ARG A 46 15.47 3.05 -10.57
C ARG A 46 15.18 2.54 -11.97
N CYS A 47 14.31 1.53 -12.05
CA CYS A 47 13.81 0.95 -13.31
C CYS A 47 14.88 0.24 -14.16
N ILE A 48 16.03 -0.09 -13.59
CA ILE A 48 17.04 -0.94 -14.24
C ILE A 48 17.09 -2.32 -13.55
N PRO A 49 17.59 -3.37 -14.22
CA PRO A 49 17.68 -4.70 -13.61
C PRO A 49 18.45 -4.72 -12.28
N ALA A 50 19.52 -3.93 -12.14
CA ALA A 50 20.33 -3.86 -10.93
C ALA A 50 19.59 -3.26 -9.71
N SER A 51 18.51 -2.50 -9.93
CA SER A 51 17.70 -1.90 -8.87
C SER A 51 16.45 -2.72 -8.56
N ARG A 52 16.40 -4.00 -8.97
CA ARG A 52 15.21 -4.84 -8.88
C ARG A 52 15.51 -6.21 -8.31
N CYS A 53 14.51 -6.75 -7.62
CA CYS A 53 14.43 -8.17 -7.34
C CYS A 53 13.11 -8.70 -7.90
N GLY A 54 13.19 -9.45 -9.00
CA GLY A 54 12.01 -9.85 -9.76
C GLY A 54 11.20 -8.62 -10.21
N VAL A 55 9.94 -8.55 -9.79
CA VAL A 55 9.03 -7.43 -10.09
C VAL A 55 9.07 -6.29 -9.07
N TYR A 56 9.86 -6.44 -8.00
CA TYR A 56 10.00 -5.43 -6.95
C TYR A 56 11.19 -4.51 -7.23
N ASP A 57 11.01 -3.21 -7.00
CA ASP A 57 12.13 -2.27 -6.93
C ASP A 57 12.81 -2.39 -5.55
N ILE A 58 14.14 -2.38 -5.53
CA ILE A 58 14.95 -2.34 -4.31
C ILE A 58 15.06 -0.89 -3.85
N GLU A 59 14.43 -0.56 -2.72
CA GLU A 59 14.40 0.78 -2.13
C GLU A 59 15.56 0.99 -1.17
N ILE A 60 15.75 0.02 -0.28
CA ILE A 60 16.92 -0.12 0.58
C ILE A 60 17.39 -1.57 0.43
N PRO A 61 18.64 -1.80 0.00
CA PRO A 61 19.17 -3.15 -0.17
C PRO A 61 18.92 -4.01 1.07
N ASN A 62 18.37 -5.21 0.86
CA ASN A 62 18.05 -6.21 1.89
C ASN A 62 17.00 -5.79 2.95
N GLU A 63 16.48 -4.57 2.92
CA GLU A 63 15.60 -4.03 3.97
C GLU A 63 14.23 -3.62 3.46
N LEU A 64 14.14 -2.94 2.32
CA LEU A 64 12.90 -2.37 1.81
C LEU A 64 12.78 -2.56 0.31
N PHE A 65 11.63 -3.08 -0.10
CA PHE A 65 11.29 -3.36 -1.48
C PHE A 65 9.91 -2.78 -1.77
N SER A 66 9.68 -2.33 -3.00
CA SER A 66 8.40 -1.76 -3.39
C SER A 66 7.85 -2.37 -4.68
N LEU A 67 6.53 -2.48 -4.75
CA LEU A 67 5.76 -2.92 -5.91
C LEU A 67 4.70 -1.85 -6.20
N TRP A 68 4.51 -1.50 -7.46
CA TRP A 68 3.64 -0.40 -7.86
C TRP A 68 2.61 -0.87 -8.86
N GLY A 69 1.35 -0.47 -8.65
CA GLY A 69 0.31 -0.57 -9.67
C GLY A 69 0.30 0.69 -10.55
N TYR A 70 -0.66 0.71 -11.46
CA TYR A 70 -0.86 1.77 -12.44
C TYR A 70 -2.23 2.44 -12.32
N LEU A 71 -3.13 1.86 -11.52
CA LEU A 71 -4.50 2.30 -11.38
C LEU A 71 -4.81 2.74 -9.94
N HIS A 72 -4.88 4.06 -9.72
CA HIS A 72 -5.29 4.61 -8.44
C HIS A 72 -6.82 4.62 -8.30
N PRO A 73 -7.39 4.43 -7.09
CA PRO A 73 -8.84 4.41 -6.91
C PRO A 73 -9.54 5.70 -7.37
N CYS A 74 -8.91 6.87 -7.25
CA CYS A 74 -9.48 8.15 -7.74
C CYS A 74 -9.31 8.40 -9.24
N ASN A 75 -8.94 7.39 -10.02
CA ASN A 75 -8.78 7.55 -11.47
C ASN A 75 -10.15 7.77 -12.15
N GLN A 76 -10.19 8.65 -13.15
CA GLN A 76 -11.39 9.03 -13.91
C GLN A 76 -12.09 7.88 -14.64
N VAL A 77 -11.43 6.73 -14.78
CA VAL A 77 -12.07 5.52 -15.31
C VAL A 77 -13.14 4.97 -14.37
N PHE A 78 -13.03 5.28 -13.08
CA PHE A 78 -14.05 4.99 -12.08
C PHE A 78 -15.03 6.19 -11.98
N ASN A 79 -16.25 5.95 -11.51
CA ASN A 79 -17.38 6.91 -11.51
C ASN A 79 -16.95 8.34 -11.07
N PRO A 80 -17.54 9.42 -11.63
CA PRO A 80 -16.95 10.76 -11.62
C PRO A 80 -17.04 11.50 -10.28
N LYS A 81 -17.58 10.89 -9.22
CA LYS A 81 -17.61 11.48 -7.86
C LYS A 81 -16.71 10.68 -6.91
N PRO A 82 -15.38 10.90 -6.93
CA PRO A 82 -14.47 10.25 -6.00
C PRO A 82 -14.78 10.71 -4.56
N CYS A 83 -15.28 9.80 -3.73
CA CYS A 83 -15.50 10.05 -2.29
C CYS A 83 -14.24 9.74 -1.46
N GLY A 84 -13.20 9.16 -2.06
CA GLY A 84 -11.97 8.73 -1.37
C GLY A 84 -12.14 7.48 -0.50
N LYS A 85 -13.36 7.19 -0.03
CA LYS A 85 -13.72 6.03 0.81
C LYS A 85 -13.64 4.68 0.10
N GLN A 86 -13.62 4.68 -1.23
CA GLN A 86 -13.37 3.49 -2.05
C GLN A 86 -12.04 2.78 -1.72
N SER A 87 -11.05 3.49 -1.16
CA SER A 87 -9.80 2.87 -0.70
C SER A 87 -10.01 1.88 0.44
N TRP A 88 -11.05 2.04 1.27
CA TRP A 88 -11.37 1.09 2.34
C TRP A 88 -11.78 -0.26 1.77
N ALA A 89 -12.61 -0.26 0.72
CA ALA A 89 -12.98 -1.46 -0.01
C ALA A 89 -11.76 -2.10 -0.69
N CYS A 90 -10.89 -1.29 -1.31
CA CYS A 90 -9.63 -1.76 -1.89
C CYS A 90 -8.73 -2.44 -0.83
N ASN A 91 -8.66 -1.89 0.38
CA ASN A 91 -7.87 -2.48 1.46
C ASN A 91 -8.42 -3.85 1.91
N ILE A 92 -9.75 -4.03 1.99
CA ILE A 92 -10.37 -5.33 2.28
C ILE A 92 -10.04 -6.35 1.17
N VAL A 93 -10.11 -5.94 -0.09
CA VAL A 93 -9.76 -6.79 -1.23
C VAL A 93 -8.25 -7.13 -1.22
N ALA A 94 -7.39 -6.21 -0.83
CA ALA A 94 -5.96 -6.47 -0.62
C ALA A 94 -5.71 -7.47 0.51
N CYS A 95 -6.48 -7.45 1.60
CA CYS A 95 -6.44 -8.52 2.61
C CYS A 95 -6.84 -9.87 2.01
N CYS A 96 -7.84 -9.92 1.12
CA CYS A 96 -8.21 -11.14 0.39
C CYS A 96 -7.06 -11.64 -0.48
N ALA A 97 -6.41 -10.75 -1.24
CA ALA A 97 -5.23 -11.10 -2.02
C ALA A 97 -4.09 -11.66 -1.14
N ALA A 98 -3.85 -11.07 0.03
CA ALA A 98 -2.81 -11.52 0.96
C ALA A 98 -3.13 -12.89 1.60
N LYS A 99 -4.41 -13.25 1.67
CA LYS A 99 -4.85 -14.56 2.14
C LYS A 99 -4.67 -15.65 1.07
N LEU A 100 -4.82 -15.29 -0.20
CA LEU A 100 -4.74 -16.23 -1.33
C LEU A 100 -3.32 -16.42 -1.86
N TYR A 101 -2.58 -15.32 -2.00
CA TYR A 101 -1.33 -15.30 -2.73
C TYR A 101 -0.17 -14.92 -1.81
N PRO A 102 0.90 -15.74 -1.73
CA PRO A 102 2.15 -15.33 -1.13
C PRO A 102 2.66 -14.03 -1.75
N LEU A 103 3.32 -13.16 -0.99
CA LEU A 103 3.76 -11.87 -1.50
C LEU A 103 4.71 -12.02 -2.69
N ALA A 104 5.50 -13.08 -2.75
CA ALA A 104 6.38 -13.38 -3.88
C ALA A 104 5.65 -13.45 -5.24
N HIS A 105 4.34 -13.74 -5.24
CA HIS A 105 3.52 -13.82 -6.45
C HIS A 105 2.80 -12.52 -6.79
N TRP A 106 2.87 -11.49 -5.93
CA TRP A 106 2.24 -10.22 -6.21
C TRP A 106 2.97 -9.51 -7.35
N LYS A 107 2.19 -9.04 -8.31
CA LYS A 107 2.66 -8.33 -9.50
C LYS A 107 1.90 -7.00 -9.63
N PRO A 108 2.39 -6.03 -10.41
CA PRO A 108 1.69 -4.75 -10.62
C PRO A 108 0.22 -4.91 -10.99
N HIS A 109 -0.10 -5.91 -11.83
CA HIS A 109 -1.46 -6.18 -12.26
C HIS A 109 -2.39 -6.62 -11.12
N LEU A 110 -1.88 -7.35 -10.12
CA LEU A 110 -2.67 -7.73 -8.94
C LEU A 110 -3.07 -6.48 -8.14
N LEU A 111 -2.19 -5.48 -8.03
CA LEU A 111 -2.53 -4.21 -7.38
C LEU A 111 -3.63 -3.46 -8.12
N ASP A 112 -3.60 -3.48 -9.46
CA ASP A 112 -4.67 -2.90 -10.27
C ASP A 112 -5.99 -3.68 -10.11
N ASN A 113 -5.96 -5.02 -10.09
CA ASN A 113 -7.14 -5.86 -9.87
C ASN A 113 -7.75 -5.63 -8.48
N ILE A 114 -6.92 -5.44 -7.45
CA ILE A 114 -7.37 -5.04 -6.11
C ILE A 114 -8.17 -3.74 -6.18
N VAL A 115 -7.68 -2.74 -6.92
CA VAL A 115 -8.37 -1.46 -7.06
C VAL A 115 -9.68 -1.59 -7.85
N ILE A 116 -9.69 -2.35 -8.96
CA ILE A 116 -10.90 -2.59 -9.76
C ILE A 116 -11.99 -3.30 -8.94
N ASN A 117 -11.62 -4.40 -8.28
CA ASN A 117 -12.57 -5.16 -7.47
C ASN A 117 -12.99 -4.38 -6.21
N GLY A 118 -12.09 -3.57 -5.64
CA GLY A 118 -12.38 -2.66 -4.54
C GLY A 118 -13.41 -1.59 -4.90
N ASP A 119 -13.29 -0.99 -6.09
CA ASP A 119 -14.27 -0.03 -6.61
C ASP A 119 -15.67 -0.67 -6.76
N ARG A 120 -15.75 -1.84 -7.41
CA ARG A 120 -17.00 -2.61 -7.52
C ARG A 120 -17.61 -2.94 -6.16
N TYR A 121 -16.79 -3.40 -5.22
CA TYR A 121 -17.21 -3.74 -3.87
C TYR A 121 -17.73 -2.52 -3.09
N TYR A 122 -17.07 -1.37 -3.24
CA TYR A 122 -17.52 -0.10 -2.67
C TYR A 122 -18.89 0.31 -3.21
N TYR A 123 -19.08 0.32 -4.53
CA TYR A 123 -20.37 0.68 -5.13
C TYR A 123 -21.50 -0.28 -4.73
N ASN A 124 -21.23 -1.58 -4.72
CA ASN A 124 -22.22 -2.57 -4.29
C ASN A 124 -22.62 -2.37 -2.82
N SER A 125 -21.68 -1.98 -1.96
CA SER A 125 -21.98 -1.65 -0.57
C SER A 125 -22.77 -0.34 -0.46
N LEU A 126 -22.36 0.69 -1.19
CA LEU A 126 -23.03 1.99 -1.18
C LEU A 126 -24.48 1.90 -1.66
N ARG A 127 -24.78 1.06 -2.66
CA ARG A 127 -26.15 0.82 -3.15
C ARG A 127 -27.10 0.25 -2.08
N LYS A 128 -26.57 -0.49 -1.10
CA LYS A 128 -27.35 -1.07 0.00
C LYS A 128 -27.38 -0.18 1.24
N PHE A 129 -26.49 0.81 1.31
CA PHE A 129 -26.41 1.75 2.41
C PHE A 129 -27.57 2.76 2.34
N ARG A 130 -28.28 2.96 3.46
CA ARG A 130 -29.48 3.80 3.53
C ARG A 130 -29.22 5.23 4.02
N GLY A 131 -27.97 5.55 4.39
CA GLY A 131 -27.57 6.87 4.87
C GLY A 131 -26.94 7.75 3.79
N GLU A 132 -26.53 8.95 4.19
CA GLU A 132 -25.78 9.85 3.31
C GLU A 132 -24.38 9.30 3.02
N THR A 133 -23.90 9.41 1.77
CA THR A 133 -22.55 8.96 1.39
C THR A 133 -21.44 9.56 2.26
N SER A 134 -21.65 10.76 2.80
CA SER A 134 -20.77 11.45 3.77
C SER A 134 -20.59 10.66 5.08
N GLN A 135 -21.58 9.87 5.49
CA GLN A 135 -21.60 9.08 6.73
C GLN A 135 -21.09 7.65 6.53
N PHE A 136 -20.98 7.16 5.30
CA PHE A 136 -20.46 5.83 5.00
C PHE A 136 -19.12 5.58 5.70
N THR A 137 -18.97 4.46 6.40
CA THR A 137 -17.80 4.04 7.16
C THR A 137 -17.28 2.68 6.70
N LEU A 138 -16.16 2.22 7.27
CA LEU A 138 -15.64 0.88 7.02
C LEU A 138 -16.65 -0.22 7.40
N ASN A 139 -17.47 0.01 8.42
CA ASN A 139 -18.45 -0.97 8.92
C ASN A 139 -19.69 -1.11 8.01
N ASP A 140 -19.88 -0.17 7.07
CA ASP A 140 -21.00 -0.17 6.13
C ASP A 140 -20.69 -0.95 4.84
N LEU A 141 -19.48 -1.50 4.71
CA LEU A 141 -19.13 -2.41 3.63
C LEU A 141 -19.92 -3.73 3.78
N CYS A 142 -20.35 -4.30 2.65
CA CYS A 142 -21.05 -5.60 2.65
C CYS A 142 -20.18 -6.70 3.26
N ASP A 143 -20.79 -7.75 3.82
CA ASP A 143 -20.05 -8.90 4.33
C ASP A 143 -19.47 -9.80 3.22
N THR A 144 -19.64 -9.45 1.95
CA THR A 144 -19.18 -10.21 0.79
C THR A 144 -18.47 -9.32 -0.21
N CYS A 145 -17.28 -9.74 -0.63
CA CYS A 145 -16.50 -9.08 -1.68
C CYS A 145 -15.96 -10.10 -2.69
N CYS A 146 -15.40 -9.61 -3.79
CA CYS A 146 -14.82 -10.44 -4.83
C CYS A 146 -13.37 -10.02 -5.11
N LEU A 147 -12.55 -10.96 -5.56
CA LEU A 147 -11.28 -10.69 -6.19
C LEU A 147 -11.21 -11.56 -7.46
N ASP A 148 -11.26 -10.90 -8.61
CA ASP A 148 -11.46 -11.56 -9.91
C ASP A 148 -12.77 -12.37 -9.88
N ASN A 149 -12.73 -13.65 -10.26
CA ASN A 149 -13.89 -14.54 -10.25
C ASN A 149 -14.09 -15.26 -8.90
N LEU A 150 -13.40 -14.86 -7.83
CA LEU A 150 -13.47 -15.53 -6.53
C LEU A 150 -14.30 -14.71 -5.53
N ARG A 151 -15.24 -15.37 -4.85
CA ARG A 151 -16.10 -14.76 -3.82
C ARG A 151 -15.57 -15.02 -2.42
N PHE A 152 -15.63 -14.01 -1.57
CA PHE A 152 -15.20 -14.06 -0.18
C PHE A 152 -16.27 -13.51 0.75
N LYS A 153 -16.47 -14.19 1.88
CA LYS A 153 -17.11 -13.61 3.05
C LYS A 153 -16.04 -12.94 3.91
N VAL A 154 -16.31 -11.69 4.28
CA VAL A 154 -15.40 -10.83 5.03
C VAL A 154 -16.04 -10.35 6.32
N HIS A 155 -15.25 -10.34 7.38
CA HIS A 155 -15.62 -9.78 8.67
C HIS A 155 -14.45 -8.99 9.23
N THR A 156 -14.72 -7.78 9.71
CA THR A 156 -13.71 -6.88 10.27
C THR A 156 -13.96 -6.73 11.76
N GLU A 157 -12.92 -6.99 12.56
CA GLU A 157 -12.98 -6.98 14.02
C GLU A 157 -11.86 -6.09 14.56
N MET A 158 -12.19 -5.09 15.38
CA MET A 158 -11.19 -4.26 16.06
C MET A 158 -10.50 -5.07 17.16
N VAL A 159 -9.18 -5.21 17.09
CA VAL A 159 -8.38 -6.02 18.02
C VAL A 159 -7.37 -5.21 18.83
N SER A 160 -7.05 -3.99 18.37
CA SER A 160 -6.24 -3.05 19.14
C SER A 160 -6.67 -1.63 18.85
N TYR A 161 -6.53 -0.78 19.87
CA TYR A 161 -6.72 0.67 19.78
C TYR A 161 -5.52 1.34 20.43
N GLY A 162 -5.14 2.51 19.91
CA GLY A 162 -4.00 3.25 20.41
C GLY A 162 -3.98 4.68 19.88
N ALA A 163 -2.88 5.38 20.15
CA ALA A 163 -2.66 6.73 19.68
C ALA A 163 -1.23 6.91 19.14
N LEU A 164 -1.09 7.59 18.01
CA LEU A 164 0.20 7.82 17.38
C LEU A 164 1.09 8.71 18.26
N TYR A 165 2.37 8.34 18.36
CA TYR A 165 3.40 9.09 19.08
C TYR A 165 3.12 9.17 20.59
N GLU A 166 2.40 8.20 21.13
CA GLU A 166 2.16 8.09 22.56
C GLU A 166 3.42 7.61 23.30
N GLN A 167 3.60 8.09 24.53
CA GLN A 167 4.77 7.76 25.34
C GLN A 167 4.75 6.30 25.78
N ASP A 168 5.93 5.69 25.92
CA ASP A 168 6.02 4.29 26.33
C ASP A 168 5.45 4.02 27.72
N ASN A 169 5.42 4.98 28.63
CA ASN A 169 4.85 4.78 29.97
C ASN A 169 3.33 5.04 30.03
N SER A 170 2.69 5.36 28.90
CA SER A 170 1.25 5.61 28.84
C SER A 170 0.44 4.31 28.93
N PRO A 171 -0.75 4.33 29.57
CA PRO A 171 -1.71 3.23 29.47
C PRO A 171 -2.27 3.04 28.06
N ILE A 172 -2.23 4.09 27.23
CA ILE A 172 -2.62 4.02 25.82
C ILE A 172 -1.43 3.49 25.01
N LYS A 173 -1.67 2.47 24.19
CA LYS A 173 -0.62 1.88 23.34
C LYS A 173 -0.23 2.86 22.23
N ASN A 174 1.07 3.02 22.02
CA ASN A 174 1.60 3.60 20.78
C ASN A 174 1.52 2.58 19.62
N LEU A 175 1.85 3.01 18.41
CA LEU A 175 1.77 2.18 17.21
C LEU A 175 2.74 1.00 17.30
N ALA A 176 3.99 1.22 17.73
CA ALA A 176 4.99 0.17 17.90
C ALA A 176 4.47 -0.99 18.77
N LYS A 177 3.98 -0.70 19.98
CA LYS A 177 3.40 -1.69 20.90
C LYS A 177 2.15 -2.36 20.35
N SER A 178 1.34 -1.62 19.60
CA SER A 178 0.12 -2.16 18.99
C SER A 178 0.46 -3.14 17.87
N LEU A 179 1.48 -2.85 17.05
CA LEU A 179 1.94 -3.74 15.99
C LEU A 179 2.58 -5.02 16.54
N ILE A 180 3.41 -4.93 17.59
CA ILE A 180 3.97 -6.12 18.27
C ILE A 180 2.84 -7.04 18.74
N ASN A 181 1.88 -6.47 19.48
CA ASN A 181 0.73 -7.25 19.99
C ASN A 181 -0.08 -7.85 18.83
N PHE A 182 -0.37 -7.06 17.80
CA PHE A 182 -1.12 -7.50 16.63
C PHE A 182 -0.44 -8.69 15.93
N PHE A 183 0.85 -8.57 15.62
CA PHE A 183 1.58 -9.62 14.90
C PHE A 183 1.87 -10.87 15.74
N SER A 184 1.71 -10.82 17.06
CA SER A 184 1.77 -12.02 17.89
C SER A 184 0.58 -12.96 17.64
N GLN A 185 -0.58 -12.41 17.25
CA GLN A 185 -1.84 -13.17 17.09
C GLN A 185 -2.35 -13.21 15.65
N HIS A 186 -1.99 -12.23 14.84
CA HIS A 186 -2.57 -12.03 13.51
C HIS A 186 -1.48 -11.91 12.44
N LYS A 187 -1.80 -12.37 11.22
CA LYS A 187 -0.87 -12.29 10.09
C LYS A 187 -1.10 -11.08 9.22
N VAL A 188 -2.36 -10.69 9.00
CA VAL A 188 -2.75 -9.59 8.12
C VAL A 188 -3.92 -8.86 8.77
N GLY A 189 -3.97 -7.54 8.60
CA GLY A 189 -5.09 -6.73 9.04
C GLY A 189 -5.05 -5.32 8.49
N LEU A 190 -5.92 -4.48 9.04
CA LEU A 190 -6.07 -3.08 8.66
C LEU A 190 -5.64 -2.18 9.79
N LEU A 191 -4.79 -1.22 9.49
CA LEU A 191 -4.54 -0.07 10.34
C LEU A 191 -5.41 1.09 9.85
N HIS A 192 -6.29 1.57 10.71
CA HIS A 192 -7.18 2.69 10.41
C HIS A 192 -6.89 3.86 11.36
N CYS A 193 -6.50 5.00 10.80
CA CYS A 193 -6.18 6.21 11.55
C CYS A 193 -7.25 7.28 11.30
N ARG A 194 -8.23 7.34 12.22
CA ARG A 194 -9.45 8.18 12.14
C ARG A 194 -10.12 8.07 10.76
N HIS A 195 -10.66 9.16 10.21
CA HIS A 195 -11.29 9.23 8.89
C HIS A 195 -10.27 9.58 7.79
N LEU A 196 -8.98 9.61 8.11
CA LEU A 196 -7.94 10.11 7.21
C LEU A 196 -7.43 8.98 6.31
N ARG A 197 -6.89 7.90 6.90
CA ARG A 197 -6.16 6.88 6.15
C ARG A 197 -6.35 5.48 6.72
N ALA A 198 -6.37 4.50 5.83
CA ALA A 198 -6.36 3.08 6.11
C ALA A 198 -5.23 2.42 5.33
N LEU A 199 -4.47 1.55 5.99
CA LEU A 199 -3.39 0.77 5.40
C LEU A 199 -3.65 -0.71 5.66
N VAL A 200 -3.34 -1.56 4.69
CA VAL A 200 -3.21 -3.00 4.97
C VAL A 200 -1.82 -3.23 5.51
N ILE A 201 -1.72 -3.99 6.59
CA ILE A 201 -0.45 -4.43 7.15
C ILE A 201 -0.43 -5.94 7.27
N GLY A 202 0.74 -6.55 7.14
CA GLY A 202 0.85 -7.98 7.34
C GLY A 202 2.27 -8.49 7.53
N ARG A 203 2.36 -9.77 7.86
CA ARG A 203 3.58 -10.56 7.87
C ARG A 203 3.43 -11.74 6.93
N ASP A 204 4.47 -11.99 6.15
CA ASP A 204 4.59 -13.16 5.30
C ASP A 204 5.71 -14.05 5.85
N ASN A 205 5.36 -15.27 6.26
CA ASN A 205 6.31 -16.22 6.86
C ASN A 205 7.05 -17.04 5.78
N CYS A 206 7.10 -16.55 4.55
CA CYS A 206 7.87 -17.16 3.48
C CYS A 206 9.38 -17.06 3.76
N ASN A 207 9.87 -17.95 4.63
CA ASN A 207 11.30 -18.15 4.92
C ASN A 207 12.07 -18.28 3.60
N GLY A 208 12.96 -17.33 3.32
CA GLY A 208 13.82 -17.34 2.14
C GLY A 208 13.24 -16.71 0.87
N CYS A 209 12.02 -16.15 0.90
CA CYS A 209 11.55 -15.32 -0.20
C CYS A 209 12.25 -13.95 -0.16
N VAL A 210 12.77 -13.52 -1.31
CA VAL A 210 13.39 -12.20 -1.41
C VAL A 210 12.33 -11.13 -1.13
N GLY A 211 12.59 -10.20 -0.21
CA GLY A 211 11.76 -9.01 -0.03
C GLY A 211 11.34 -8.66 1.39
N GLY A 212 11.56 -9.53 2.39
CA GLY A 212 11.25 -9.22 3.79
C GLY A 212 10.00 -9.91 4.33
N ASP A 213 9.88 -9.89 5.67
CA ASP A 213 8.95 -10.70 6.46
C ASP A 213 7.65 -9.94 6.78
N TYR A 214 7.64 -8.62 6.54
CA TYR A 214 6.52 -7.72 6.77
C TYR A 214 6.11 -7.01 5.49
N PHE A 215 4.87 -6.54 5.43
CA PHE A 215 4.42 -5.69 4.34
C PHE A 215 3.38 -4.68 4.77
N MET A 216 3.25 -3.65 3.94
CA MET A 216 2.08 -2.80 3.92
C MET A 216 1.60 -2.55 2.49
N PHE A 217 0.31 -2.32 2.32
CA PHE A 217 -0.28 -1.85 1.06
C PHE A 217 -1.03 -0.53 1.30
N ASP A 218 -0.86 0.40 0.36
CA ASP A 218 -1.49 1.70 0.33
C ASP A 218 -2.02 1.99 -1.08
N CYS A 219 -3.25 2.50 -1.15
CA CYS A 219 -3.89 2.97 -2.37
C CYS A 219 -4.53 4.36 -2.24
N GLN A 220 -4.17 5.10 -1.19
CA GLN A 220 -4.67 6.46 -0.92
C GLN A 220 -3.64 7.55 -1.22
N SER A 221 -2.35 7.22 -1.22
CA SER A 221 -1.30 8.21 -1.48
C SER A 221 -1.42 8.84 -2.87
N LYS A 222 -1.31 10.17 -2.88
CA LYS A 222 -1.32 11.02 -4.08
C LYS A 222 -0.46 12.25 -3.81
N ASP A 223 0.02 12.89 -4.87
CA ASP A 223 0.77 14.13 -4.79
C ASP A 223 2.02 14.00 -3.88
N TYR A 224 2.55 15.14 -3.43
CA TYR A 224 3.67 15.21 -2.50
C TYR A 224 3.33 14.56 -1.16
N PRO A 225 4.31 13.94 -0.46
CA PRO A 225 5.74 13.88 -0.78
C PRO A 225 6.15 12.65 -1.63
N LEU A 226 5.21 11.75 -1.93
CA LEU A 226 5.53 10.50 -2.60
C LEU A 226 5.59 10.64 -4.12
N PHE A 227 4.77 11.53 -4.67
CA PHE A 227 4.59 11.75 -6.09
C PHE A 227 4.71 13.23 -6.45
N GLY A 228 4.84 13.52 -7.75
CA GLY A 228 4.64 14.87 -8.25
C GLY A 228 3.16 15.27 -8.19
N LYS A 229 2.88 16.58 -8.30
CA LYS A 229 1.51 17.10 -8.36
C LYS A 229 0.71 16.40 -9.47
N GLY A 230 -0.46 15.85 -9.11
CA GLY A 230 -1.40 15.14 -9.98
C GLY A 230 -1.10 13.65 -10.18
N ASP A 231 0.00 13.11 -9.63
CA ASP A 231 0.34 11.69 -9.74
C ASP A 231 -0.07 10.92 -8.47
N CYS A 232 -0.49 9.67 -8.67
CA CYS A 232 -1.04 8.80 -7.62
C CYS A 232 -1.03 7.35 -8.09
N ARG A 233 -0.63 6.43 -7.22
CA ARG A 233 -0.53 4.99 -7.54
C ARG A 233 -0.73 4.15 -6.30
N PRO A 234 -1.38 2.98 -6.42
CA PRO A 234 -1.33 1.99 -5.35
C PRO A 234 0.08 1.38 -5.30
N TYR A 235 0.51 1.03 -4.10
CA TYR A 235 1.80 0.39 -3.91
C TYR A 235 1.78 -0.56 -2.72
N LEU A 236 2.68 -1.53 -2.77
CA LEU A 236 2.98 -2.43 -1.68
C LEU A 236 4.46 -2.30 -1.31
N LEU A 237 4.75 -2.16 -0.02
CA LEU A 237 6.10 -2.19 0.51
C LEU A 237 6.32 -3.50 1.24
N ARG A 238 7.44 -4.16 0.97
CA ARG A 238 7.91 -5.30 1.75
C ARG A 238 9.11 -4.88 2.58
N CYS A 239 9.04 -5.16 3.87
CA CYS A 239 9.95 -4.68 4.90
C CYS A 239 10.61 -5.90 5.56
N LYS A 240 11.93 -5.87 5.72
CA LYS A 240 12.64 -6.97 6.37
C LYS A 240 12.35 -7.04 7.87
N THR A 241 12.26 -5.88 8.51
CA THR A 241 12.06 -5.76 9.95
C THR A 241 10.73 -5.07 10.29
N LEU A 242 10.21 -5.33 11.49
CA LEU A 242 9.05 -4.62 12.01
C LEU A 242 9.34 -3.12 12.18
N GLN A 243 10.58 -2.74 12.50
CA GLN A 243 11.01 -1.34 12.57
C GLN A 243 10.89 -0.63 11.21
N MET A 244 11.31 -1.30 10.13
CA MET A 244 11.17 -0.75 8.79
C MET A 244 9.68 -0.61 8.40
N LEU A 245 8.84 -1.58 8.77
CA LEU A 245 7.38 -1.47 8.60
C LEU A 245 6.81 -0.28 9.40
N LEU A 246 7.21 -0.09 10.65
CA LEU A 246 6.78 1.03 11.50
C LEU A 246 7.13 2.38 10.86
N TYR A 247 8.37 2.54 10.39
CA TYR A 247 8.79 3.72 9.64
C TYR A 247 7.91 3.94 8.39
N CYS A 248 7.70 2.87 7.60
CA CYS A 248 6.90 2.96 6.39
C CYS A 248 5.46 3.41 6.66
N ILE A 249 4.84 2.85 7.71
CA ILE A 249 3.49 3.22 8.14
C ILE A 249 3.42 4.69 8.55
N VAL A 250 4.37 5.17 9.37
CA VAL A 250 4.37 6.57 9.84
C VAL A 250 4.47 7.54 8.67
N MET A 251 5.39 7.28 7.74
CA MET A 251 5.55 8.10 6.54
C MET A 251 4.35 8.03 5.60
N ALA A 252 3.67 6.88 5.51
CA ALA A 252 2.48 6.74 4.69
C ALA A 252 1.24 7.37 5.35
N LEU A 253 1.15 7.39 6.68
CA LEU A 253 0.04 8.03 7.38
C LEU A 253 0.13 9.56 7.30
N GLU A 254 1.34 10.12 7.29
CA GLU A 254 1.63 11.57 7.22
C GLU A 254 0.96 12.41 8.32
N VAL A 255 0.71 11.80 9.48
CA VAL A 255 0.05 12.48 10.60
C VAL A 255 1.05 13.27 11.42
N ARG A 256 1.05 14.61 11.30
CA ARG A 256 1.96 15.51 12.05
C ARG A 256 1.40 15.98 13.40
N CYS A 257 0.50 15.20 14.00
CA CYS A 257 -0.11 15.54 15.29
C CYS A 257 0.06 14.37 16.26
N LYS A 258 0.43 14.67 17.51
CA LYS A 258 0.51 13.68 18.58
C LYS A 258 -0.88 13.24 19.03
N LYS A 259 -0.97 12.02 19.58
CA LYS A 259 -2.17 11.46 20.21
C LYS A 259 -3.36 11.30 19.26
N VAL A 260 -3.10 11.19 17.95
CA VAL A 260 -4.15 10.86 16.98
C VAL A 260 -4.47 9.38 17.10
N GLN A 261 -5.75 9.09 17.32
CA GLN A 261 -6.24 7.74 17.53
C GLN A 261 -6.09 6.87 16.27
N PHE A 262 -5.71 5.62 16.48
CA PHE A 262 -5.76 4.58 15.46
C PHE A 262 -6.38 3.30 16.02
N THR A 263 -6.82 2.46 15.10
CA THR A 263 -7.36 1.13 15.39
C THR A 263 -6.71 0.11 14.48
N LEU A 264 -6.38 -1.05 15.02
CA LEU A 264 -5.98 -2.22 14.25
C LEU A 264 -7.15 -3.18 14.20
N HIS A 265 -7.49 -3.62 13.00
CA HIS A 265 -8.56 -4.57 12.76
C HIS A 265 -7.99 -5.85 12.18
N LYS A 266 -8.43 -6.98 12.72
CA LYS A 266 -8.28 -8.28 12.07
C LYS A 266 -9.37 -8.38 10.99
N VAL A 267 -8.98 -8.88 9.81
CA VAL A 267 -9.93 -9.17 8.73
C VAL A 267 -10.07 -10.68 8.58
N GLY A 268 -11.20 -11.21 9.05
CA GLY A 268 -11.59 -12.60 8.83
C GLY A 268 -12.06 -12.78 7.39
N ILE A 269 -11.41 -13.68 6.65
CA ILE A 269 -11.71 -13.95 5.24
C ILE A 269 -11.99 -15.43 5.08
N ARG A 270 -13.15 -15.76 4.52
CA ARG A 270 -13.56 -17.12 4.16
C ARG A 270 -13.88 -17.16 2.67
N TYR A 271 -13.19 -18.03 1.94
CA TYR A 271 -13.47 -18.29 0.53
C TYR A 271 -14.81 -19.03 0.39
N GLU A 272 -15.66 -18.55 -0.51
CA GLU A 272 -17.00 -19.12 -0.75
C GLU A 272 -17.12 -19.83 -2.11
N GLY A 273 -16.08 -19.82 -2.94
CA GLY A 273 -16.10 -20.43 -4.26
C GLY A 273 -15.93 -19.43 -5.41
N PRO A 274 -15.88 -19.92 -6.66
CA PRO A 274 -15.93 -19.06 -7.82
C PRO A 274 -17.34 -18.46 -8.00
N ILE A 275 -17.41 -17.29 -8.63
CA ILE A 275 -18.66 -16.72 -9.11
C ILE A 275 -19.04 -17.50 -10.37
N LEU A 276 -20.19 -18.18 -10.36
CA LEU A 276 -20.77 -18.75 -11.57
C LEU A 276 -21.26 -17.56 -12.41
N GLU A 277 -20.72 -17.41 -13.62
CA GLU A 277 -20.95 -16.25 -14.45
C GLU A 277 -22.41 -16.12 -14.86
N ASP A 278 -22.97 -14.94 -14.63
CA ASP A 278 -23.83 -14.25 -15.58
C ASP A 278 -23.59 -12.73 -15.43
N GLN A 279 -23.09 -12.10 -16.51
CA GLN A 279 -23.15 -10.66 -16.85
C GLN A 279 -22.01 -9.64 -16.53
N ASP A 280 -20.87 -9.97 -15.91
CA ASP A 280 -19.86 -8.93 -15.51
C ASP A 280 -18.48 -8.98 -16.22
N GLU A 281 -18.32 -9.86 -17.21
CA GLU A 281 -17.05 -10.11 -17.95
C GLU A 281 -16.61 -8.93 -18.85
N ASP A 282 -17.56 -8.20 -19.44
CA ASP A 282 -17.28 -7.16 -20.43
C ASP A 282 -16.60 -5.91 -19.83
N GLU A 283 -17.01 -5.48 -18.64
CA GLU A 283 -16.39 -4.33 -17.97
C GLU A 283 -14.97 -4.66 -17.46
N LEU A 284 -14.72 -5.91 -17.07
CA LEU A 284 -13.40 -6.35 -16.61
C LEU A 284 -12.40 -6.38 -17.78
N LYS A 285 -12.82 -6.92 -18.93
CA LYS A 285 -12.06 -6.90 -20.20
C LYS A 285 -11.78 -5.49 -20.69
N LYS A 286 -12.74 -4.57 -20.56
CA LYS A 286 -12.58 -3.16 -20.95
C LYS A 286 -11.53 -2.43 -20.10
N LEU A 287 -11.54 -2.64 -18.79
CA LEU A 287 -10.55 -2.06 -17.87
C LEU A 287 -9.14 -2.63 -18.08
N GLN A 288 -9.03 -3.95 -18.30
CA GLN A 288 -7.76 -4.60 -18.63
C GLN A 288 -7.13 -4.06 -19.91
N ARG A 289 -7.94 -3.77 -20.95
CA ARG A 289 -7.46 -3.11 -22.19
C ARG A 289 -6.92 -1.70 -21.94
N ILE A 290 -7.51 -0.94 -21.02
CA ILE A 290 -7.02 0.41 -20.65
C ILE A 290 -5.68 0.33 -19.92
N ILE A 291 -5.51 -0.64 -19.02
CA ILE A 291 -4.24 -0.88 -18.31
C ILE A 291 -3.13 -1.27 -19.30
N ALA A 292 -3.43 -2.15 -20.27
CA ALA A 292 -2.49 -2.53 -21.31
C ALA A 292 -1.99 -1.30 -22.11
N ARG A 293 -2.90 -0.40 -22.50
CA ARG A 293 -2.55 0.86 -23.19
C ARG A 293 -1.70 1.83 -22.36
N ARG A 294 -1.72 1.74 -21.02
CA ARG A 294 -0.86 2.57 -20.14
C ARG A 294 0.53 1.96 -19.94
N LYS A 295 0.70 0.65 -20.06
CA LYS A 295 2.02 0.00 -20.07
C LYS A 295 2.87 0.41 -21.28
N GLU A 296 2.22 0.78 -22.39
CA GLU A 296 2.87 1.17 -23.66
C GLU A 296 3.25 2.63 -23.77
N LYS A 297 2.89 3.49 -22.80
CA LYS A 297 3.38 4.87 -22.77
C LYS A 297 4.68 4.90 -21.96
N PRO A 298 5.88 4.86 -22.58
CA PRO A 298 7.04 5.36 -21.87
C PRO A 298 6.72 6.78 -21.45
N VAL A 299 7.01 7.11 -20.19
CA VAL A 299 7.09 8.51 -19.77
C VAL A 299 8.09 9.14 -20.73
N LYS A 300 7.60 9.85 -21.75
CA LYS A 300 8.44 10.69 -22.61
C LYS A 300 8.96 11.78 -21.68
N VAL A 301 10.09 11.49 -21.04
CA VAL A 301 10.94 12.49 -20.43
C VAL A 301 11.14 13.54 -21.51
N GLY A 302 10.79 14.79 -21.21
CA GLY A 302 10.96 15.92 -22.11
C GLY A 302 12.43 16.16 -22.45
N ILE A 303 13.01 15.34 -23.34
CA ILE A 303 14.32 15.54 -23.97
C ILE A 303 14.09 16.04 -25.41
N ALA A 304 13.14 16.95 -25.58
CA ALA A 304 12.88 17.61 -26.86
C ALA A 304 12.78 19.15 -26.75
N ARG A 305 13.17 19.74 -25.62
CA ARG A 305 13.23 21.21 -25.46
C ARG A 305 14.58 21.79 -25.02
N ILE A 306 15.64 20.98 -24.99
CA ILE A 306 17.04 21.45 -24.81
C ILE A 306 17.91 21.01 -26.00
N ARG A 307 17.39 21.18 -27.23
CA ARG A 307 18.21 21.15 -28.46
C ARG A 307 18.07 22.41 -29.32
N ASN A 308 17.21 23.35 -28.93
CA ASN A 308 17.01 24.63 -29.64
C ASN A 308 17.50 25.87 -28.89
N ILE A 309 18.29 25.71 -27.81
CA ILE A 309 18.93 26.84 -27.09
C ILE A 309 20.47 26.84 -27.27
N CYS A 310 21.06 25.80 -27.89
CA CYS A 310 22.49 25.77 -28.23
C CYS A 310 22.78 25.94 -29.74
N LYS A 311 21.99 26.75 -30.45
CA LYS A 311 22.26 27.14 -31.86
C LYS A 311 22.27 28.65 -32.11
N SER A 312 22.28 29.49 -31.07
CA SER A 312 22.28 30.95 -31.23
C SER A 312 23.36 31.66 -30.41
N ILE A 313 24.55 31.08 -30.30
CA ILE A 313 25.76 31.81 -29.91
C ILE A 313 26.83 31.51 -30.95
N GLN A 314 26.77 32.24 -32.07
CA GLN A 314 27.93 32.44 -32.92
C GLN A 314 28.89 33.35 -32.15
N CYS A 315 30.09 32.85 -31.81
CA CYS A 315 31.21 33.72 -31.49
C CYS A 315 31.51 34.59 -32.72
N PRO A 316 31.62 35.92 -32.60
CA PRO A 316 32.15 36.74 -33.66
C PRO A 316 33.64 36.43 -33.84
N LYS A 317 34.05 36.19 -35.07
CA LYS A 317 35.46 36.22 -35.45
C LYS A 317 35.94 37.68 -35.41
N ARG A 318 36.86 37.98 -34.50
CA ARG A 318 38.09 38.76 -34.74
C ARG A 318 38.96 38.71 -33.50
#